data_AF-A0AAJ0GX22-F1
#
_entry.id   AF-A0AAJ0GX22-F1
#
_cell.length_a   1.000
_cell.length_b   1.000
_cell.length_c   1.000
_cell.angle_alpha   90.00
_cell.angle_beta   90.00
_cell.angle_gamma   90.00
#
_symmetry.space_group_name_H-M   'P 1'
#
loop_
_entity.id
_entity.type
_entity.pdbx_description
1 polymer ?
#
loop_
_entity_poly.entity_id
_entity_poly.type
_entity_poly.pdbx_seq_one_letter_code
_entity_poly.pdbx_strand_id
1 'polypeptide(L)'
;MQQEEYWWIPQNLTEGCTSSCRASLDSWVSSVQAACSGQTLRWEGRLVAPDTLPQMYRHTFTLACIPGGASGWCLVDSQEWVGSDMLRNDEHMCATGHVEYDHDLCFTKDFDPFAVEPGDVRLANLYDRSMVCSECFLQILHRRLLNPGLADGDWTDYLIAQHSDLQTYCSTNMPLTATRTSTAVPPVTGTATLTTSGPAAFTTCAGALVTPPSEPGVTCHMLSEQYNVTTGDLTVLTNDWDCQFTESVCIPPPCQIMMIGWMETCETLARKVSTGSSNITVVQFGEWNPRIIGPCDDIRGNQYICASPQGGIYVPPPPVHASSTTLAKYYTTAQPARPTHPGTTTNCGKYYEVDAGETCQNLAFTAGISLSDFLSLNPQIEGDCINLWLGYSYCVAPVTPATPGTDGKCGPDNDNTICAGTGFGKCCSVHGFCGSSQQHCGADYCYSAERGRPIWLLSRWTMRSRP
;
A
#
# COMPACT_ATOMS: atom_id res chain seq x y z
N MET A 1 -9.86 -2.46 -6.07
CA MET A 1 -9.89 -3.17 -7.37
C MET A 1 -10.54 -4.56 -7.31
N GLN A 2 -10.80 -5.16 -6.13
CA GLN A 2 -11.45 -6.48 -5.96
C GLN A 2 -12.91 -6.66 -6.46
N GLN A 3 -13.52 -5.68 -7.14
CA GLN A 3 -14.93 -5.79 -7.58
C GLN A 3 -15.10 -5.95 -9.10
N GLU A 4 -14.05 -5.77 -9.91
CA GLU A 4 -14.08 -6.24 -11.31
C GLU A 4 -13.84 -7.76 -11.38
N GLU A 5 -13.24 -8.36 -10.34
CA GLU A 5 -13.14 -9.82 -10.17
C GLU A 5 -14.41 -10.44 -9.54
N TYR A 6 -15.39 -9.62 -9.17
CA TYR A 6 -16.63 -10.11 -8.56
C TYR A 6 -17.63 -10.51 -9.64
N TRP A 7 -18.00 -11.79 -9.65
CA TRP A 7 -18.99 -12.33 -10.59
C TRP A 7 -20.40 -11.84 -10.24
N TRP A 8 -20.86 -10.78 -10.91
CA TRP A 8 -22.20 -10.21 -10.70
C TRP A 8 -23.29 -11.10 -11.31
N ILE A 9 -24.34 -11.36 -10.54
CA ILE A 9 -25.57 -12.02 -11.02
C ILE A 9 -26.75 -11.03 -11.04
N PRO A 10 -27.76 -11.22 -11.91
CA PRO A 10 -28.88 -10.29 -12.04
C PRO A 10 -29.60 -9.99 -10.72
N GLN A 11 -29.70 -10.98 -9.84
CA GLN A 11 -30.34 -10.84 -8.54
C GLN A 11 -29.59 -9.82 -7.66
N ASN A 12 -28.27 -9.97 -7.51
CA ASN A 12 -27.43 -9.08 -6.71
C ASN A 12 -27.48 -7.64 -7.24
N LEU A 13 -27.49 -7.46 -8.56
CA LEU A 13 -27.62 -6.14 -9.17
C LEU A 13 -29.00 -5.55 -8.93
N THR A 14 -30.06 -6.34 -9.04
CA THR A 14 -31.44 -5.85 -8.79
C THR A 14 -31.63 -5.40 -7.34
N GLU A 15 -31.02 -6.11 -6.38
CA GLU A 15 -31.05 -5.75 -4.97
C GLU A 15 -30.12 -4.57 -4.64
N GLY A 16 -28.94 -4.48 -5.27
CA GLY A 16 -27.91 -3.49 -4.97
C GLY A 16 -28.04 -2.17 -5.72
N CYS A 17 -28.48 -2.18 -6.97
CA CYS A 17 -28.52 -1.04 -7.88
C CYS A 17 -29.75 -0.13 -7.66
N THR A 18 -29.96 0.27 -6.41
CA THR A 18 -31.07 1.15 -6.02
C THR A 18 -30.68 2.62 -6.11
N SER A 19 -31.68 3.50 -6.27
CA SER A 19 -31.49 4.95 -6.19
C SER A 19 -30.96 5.40 -4.83
N SER A 20 -31.35 4.70 -3.75
CA SER A 20 -30.85 4.93 -2.40
C SER A 20 -29.36 4.62 -2.28
N CYS A 21 -28.90 3.48 -2.82
CA CYS A 21 -27.48 3.12 -2.83
C CYS A 21 -26.63 4.15 -3.60
N ARG A 22 -27.11 4.57 -4.78
CA ARG A 22 -26.48 5.64 -5.56
C ARG A 22 -26.37 6.95 -4.77
N ALA A 23 -27.47 7.39 -4.15
CA ALA A 23 -27.50 8.61 -3.36
C ALA A 23 -26.58 8.54 -2.13
N SER A 24 -26.46 7.38 -1.50
CA SER A 24 -25.54 7.15 -0.39
C SER A 24 -24.08 7.31 -0.82
N LEU A 25 -23.70 6.73 -1.97
CA LEU A 25 -22.36 6.86 -2.54
C LEU A 25 -22.05 8.32 -2.93
N ASP A 26 -22.98 9.03 -3.57
CA ASP A 26 -22.80 10.45 -3.90
C ASP A 26 -22.67 11.33 -2.66
N SER A 27 -23.45 11.03 -1.61
CA SER A 27 -23.35 11.69 -0.31
C SER A 27 -22.00 11.43 0.35
N TRP A 28 -21.49 10.21 0.28
CA TRP A 28 -20.17 9.85 0.81
C TRP A 28 -19.04 10.59 0.10
N VAL A 29 -19.05 10.61 -1.24
CA VAL A 29 -18.11 11.40 -2.05
C VAL A 29 -18.15 12.87 -1.62
N SER A 30 -19.34 13.46 -1.57
CA SER A 30 -19.53 14.89 -1.23
C SER A 30 -19.08 15.20 0.20
N SER A 31 -19.34 14.30 1.15
CA SER A 31 -18.95 14.46 2.55
C SER A 31 -17.45 14.42 2.74
N VAL A 32 -16.76 13.49 2.08
CA VAL A 32 -15.29 13.39 2.13
C VAL A 32 -14.65 14.59 1.44
N GLN A 33 -15.18 15.01 0.29
CA GLN A 33 -14.70 16.20 -0.40
C GLN A 33 -14.85 17.46 0.46
N ALA A 34 -15.98 17.62 1.15
CA ALA A 34 -16.22 18.77 2.03
C ALA A 34 -15.33 18.76 3.28
N ALA A 35 -15.14 17.60 3.91
CA ALA A 35 -14.38 17.48 5.16
C ALA A 35 -12.85 17.50 4.95
N CYS A 36 -12.38 16.99 3.82
CA CYS A 36 -10.97 16.72 3.59
C CYS A 36 -10.39 17.46 2.37
N SER A 37 -11.07 18.51 1.88
CA SER A 37 -10.59 19.34 0.77
C SER A 37 -9.17 19.87 1.04
N GLY A 38 -8.28 19.71 0.06
CA GLY A 38 -6.88 20.14 0.14
C GLY A 38 -5.95 19.23 0.96
N GLN A 39 -6.46 18.15 1.56
CA GLN A 39 -5.63 17.11 2.18
C GLN A 39 -5.20 16.07 1.13
N THR A 40 -4.22 15.24 1.49
CA THR A 40 -3.71 14.16 0.63
C THR A 40 -3.64 12.85 1.40
N LEU A 41 -4.04 11.76 0.75
CA LEU A 41 -3.96 10.41 1.28
C LEU A 41 -2.93 9.62 0.47
N ARG A 42 -2.16 8.75 1.13
CA ARG A 42 -1.24 7.84 0.45
C ARG A 42 -1.98 6.54 0.10
N TRP A 43 -2.07 6.22 -1.18
CA TRP A 43 -2.69 5.00 -1.70
C TRP A 43 -1.80 4.41 -2.79
N GLU A 44 -1.44 3.12 -2.69
CA GLU A 44 -0.59 2.41 -3.70
C GLU A 44 0.65 3.24 -4.08
N GLY A 45 1.32 3.77 -3.06
CA GLY A 45 2.52 4.58 -3.23
C GLY A 45 2.33 6.00 -3.76
N ARG A 46 1.12 6.41 -4.15
CA ARG A 46 0.79 7.74 -4.71
C ARG A 46 0.06 8.61 -3.69
N LEU A 47 0.24 9.94 -3.81
CA LEU A 47 -0.59 10.91 -3.11
C LEU A 47 -1.84 11.20 -3.93
N VAL A 48 -2.99 10.87 -3.36
CA VAL A 48 -4.30 11.05 -3.98
C VAL A 48 -5.18 11.92 -3.10
N ALA A 49 -6.20 12.55 -3.68
CA ALA A 49 -7.21 13.26 -2.91
C ALA A 49 -8.00 12.27 -2.02
N PRO A 50 -8.38 12.61 -0.77
CA PRO A 50 -9.11 11.71 0.11
C PRO A 50 -10.45 11.19 -0.45
N ASP A 51 -11.10 11.95 -1.34
CA ASP A 51 -12.32 11.52 -2.02
C ASP A 51 -12.05 10.48 -3.13
N THR A 52 -10.80 10.17 -3.45
CA THR A 52 -10.46 9.10 -4.43
C THR A 52 -11.07 7.75 -4.05
N LEU A 53 -11.10 7.40 -2.75
CA LEU A 53 -11.72 6.16 -2.26
C LEU A 53 -13.21 6.08 -2.57
N PRO A 54 -14.05 7.01 -2.08
CA PRO A 54 -15.47 6.97 -2.40
C PRO A 54 -15.74 7.11 -3.90
N GLN A 55 -14.89 7.83 -4.64
CA GLN A 55 -14.99 7.94 -6.10
C GLN A 55 -14.80 6.60 -6.79
N MET A 56 -13.85 5.76 -6.35
CA MET A 56 -13.67 4.41 -6.89
C MET A 56 -14.88 3.51 -6.63
N TYR A 57 -15.44 3.51 -5.41
CA TYR A 57 -16.67 2.74 -5.12
C TYR A 57 -17.86 3.23 -5.94
N ARG A 58 -18.01 4.54 -6.09
CA ARG A 58 -19.04 5.12 -6.96
C ARG A 58 -18.85 4.69 -8.41
N HIS A 59 -17.63 4.74 -8.91
CA HIS A 59 -17.30 4.31 -10.26
C HIS A 59 -17.67 2.84 -10.47
N THR A 60 -17.23 1.94 -9.60
CA THR A 60 -17.58 0.52 -9.65
C THR A 60 -19.10 0.29 -9.62
N PHE A 61 -19.82 1.00 -8.75
CA PHE A 61 -21.28 0.93 -8.72
C PHE A 61 -21.89 1.37 -10.06
N THR A 62 -21.39 2.43 -10.68
CA THR A 62 -21.89 2.88 -12.00
C THR A 62 -21.54 1.94 -13.14
N LEU A 63 -20.50 1.12 -13.00
CA LEU A 63 -20.11 0.10 -13.96
C LEU A 63 -20.95 -1.17 -13.82
N ALA A 64 -21.21 -1.62 -12.58
CA ALA A 64 -22.05 -2.78 -12.30
C ALA A 64 -23.54 -2.51 -12.62
N CYS A 65 -24.02 -1.31 -12.30
CA CYS A 65 -25.44 -0.93 -12.42
C CYS A 65 -25.80 -0.31 -13.79
N ILE A 66 -25.24 -0.83 -14.87
CA ILE A 66 -25.59 -0.41 -16.23
C ILE A 66 -26.85 -1.16 -16.67
N PRO A 67 -27.93 -0.48 -17.08
CA PRO A 67 -29.14 -1.14 -17.53
C PRO A 67 -28.93 -1.78 -18.91
N GLY A 68 -29.31 -3.06 -19.05
CA GLY A 68 -29.17 -3.82 -20.28
C GLY A 68 -30.52 -4.22 -20.87
N GLY A 69 -31.08 -3.37 -21.73
CA GLY A 69 -32.26 -3.65 -22.55
C GLY A 69 -33.36 -4.51 -21.89
N ALA A 70 -33.80 -5.56 -22.59
CA ALA A 70 -34.82 -6.50 -22.12
C ALA A 70 -34.34 -7.48 -21.02
N SER A 71 -33.03 -7.51 -20.75
CA SER A 71 -32.33 -8.47 -19.87
C SER A 71 -32.13 -7.96 -18.43
N GLY A 72 -32.52 -6.71 -18.15
CA GLY A 72 -32.43 -6.07 -16.84
C GLY A 72 -31.11 -5.35 -16.59
N TRP A 73 -29.96 -5.98 -16.86
CA TRP A 73 -28.63 -5.42 -16.59
C TRP A 73 -27.66 -5.74 -17.73
N CYS A 74 -26.67 -4.88 -17.94
CA CYS A 74 -25.56 -5.12 -18.87
C CYS A 74 -24.56 -6.10 -18.26
N LEU A 75 -25.04 -7.34 -18.13
CA LEU A 75 -24.25 -8.54 -17.91
C LEU A 75 -23.94 -9.10 -19.29
N VAL A 76 -23.16 -8.36 -20.07
CA VAL A 76 -22.57 -8.95 -21.29
C VAL A 76 -21.75 -10.16 -20.81
N ASP A 77 -21.32 -11.02 -21.72
CA ASP A 77 -20.14 -11.89 -21.60
C ASP A 77 -18.83 -11.11 -21.25
N SER A 78 -18.97 -9.90 -20.69
CA SER A 78 -18.03 -8.97 -20.08
C SER A 78 -17.13 -9.51 -18.96
N GLN A 79 -17.27 -10.78 -18.60
CA GLN A 79 -16.35 -11.44 -17.67
C GLN A 79 -15.24 -12.22 -18.40
N GLU A 80 -15.32 -12.38 -19.74
CA GLU A 80 -14.33 -13.14 -20.50
C GLU A 80 -13.42 -12.27 -21.38
N TRP A 81 -13.84 -11.05 -21.73
CA TRP A 81 -13.01 -10.15 -22.54
C TRP A 81 -12.07 -9.28 -21.68
N VAL A 82 -10.78 -9.33 -22.00
CA VAL A 82 -9.71 -8.71 -21.21
C VAL A 82 -9.45 -7.25 -21.65
N GLY A 83 -10.04 -6.80 -22.77
CA GLY A 83 -9.87 -5.43 -23.29
C GLY A 83 -8.55 -5.19 -24.05
N SER A 84 -7.57 -6.08 -23.89
CA SER A 84 -6.51 -6.37 -24.87
C SER A 84 -6.41 -7.87 -25.01
N ASP A 85 -6.81 -8.35 -26.17
CA ASP A 85 -6.22 -9.56 -26.73
C ASP A 85 -5.45 -9.14 -27.98
N MET A 86 -4.57 -9.99 -28.47
CA MET A 86 -3.93 -9.80 -29.76
C MET A 86 -4.15 -11.07 -30.58
N LEU A 87 -4.58 -10.94 -31.83
CA LEU A 87 -4.59 -12.07 -32.74
C LEU A 87 -3.14 -12.48 -33.00
N ARG A 88 -2.80 -13.68 -32.58
CA ARG A 88 -1.51 -14.30 -32.91
C ARG A 88 -1.78 -15.46 -33.85
N ASN A 89 -0.87 -15.67 -34.79
CA ASN A 89 -0.82 -16.95 -35.49
C ASN A 89 -0.59 -18.08 -34.48
N ASP A 90 -1.11 -19.27 -34.77
CA ASP A 90 -0.87 -20.44 -33.93
C ASP A 90 0.64 -20.65 -33.74
N GLU A 91 1.08 -20.91 -32.51
CA GLU A 91 2.50 -21.09 -32.16
C GLU A 91 3.16 -22.20 -33.01
N HIS A 92 2.39 -23.17 -33.47
CA HIS A 92 2.85 -24.30 -34.25
C HIS A 92 2.73 -24.09 -35.77
N MET A 93 2.23 -22.93 -36.23
CA MET A 93 1.97 -22.67 -37.64
C MET A 93 3.22 -22.81 -38.52
N CYS A 94 4.40 -22.45 -37.99
CA CYS A 94 5.70 -22.55 -38.66
C CYS A 94 6.71 -23.38 -37.86
N ALA A 95 6.24 -24.36 -37.07
CA ALA A 95 7.09 -25.06 -36.09
C ALA A 95 8.12 -26.00 -36.72
N THR A 96 7.87 -26.54 -37.92
CA THR A 96 8.75 -27.58 -38.50
C THR A 96 9.77 -27.04 -39.51
N GLY A 97 9.55 -25.82 -40.03
CA GLY A 97 10.30 -25.23 -41.13
C GLY A 97 10.12 -25.95 -42.46
N HIS A 98 9.11 -26.81 -42.60
CA HIS A 98 8.94 -27.70 -43.75
C HIS A 98 7.60 -27.47 -44.47
N VAL A 99 7.66 -27.26 -45.79
CA VAL A 99 6.51 -26.89 -46.65
C VAL A 99 5.36 -27.90 -46.67
N GLU A 100 5.60 -29.14 -46.23
CA GLU A 100 4.58 -30.18 -46.15
C GLU A 100 3.78 -30.16 -44.85
N TYR A 101 4.33 -29.58 -43.79
CA TYR A 101 3.78 -29.64 -42.44
C TYR A 101 3.40 -28.28 -41.86
N ASP A 102 3.99 -27.21 -42.39
CA ASP A 102 3.71 -25.83 -41.98
C ASP A 102 2.80 -25.12 -42.99
N HIS A 103 2.19 -24.02 -42.56
CA HIS A 103 1.31 -23.24 -43.41
C HIS A 103 2.08 -22.52 -44.53
N ASP A 104 1.50 -22.42 -45.74
CA ASP A 104 2.16 -21.81 -46.92
C ASP A 104 2.69 -20.39 -46.68
N LEU A 105 2.03 -19.62 -45.80
CA LEU A 105 2.43 -18.27 -45.42
C LEU A 105 3.85 -18.22 -44.80
N CYS A 106 4.27 -19.28 -44.08
CA CYS A 106 5.58 -19.39 -43.45
C CYS A 106 6.76 -19.28 -44.44
N PHE A 107 6.50 -19.51 -45.74
CA PHE A 107 7.53 -19.52 -46.79
C PHE A 107 7.45 -18.29 -47.71
N THR A 108 6.61 -17.31 -47.37
CA THR A 108 6.58 -16.02 -48.07
C THR A 108 7.67 -15.10 -47.55
N LYS A 109 8.25 -14.31 -48.45
CA LYS A 109 9.54 -13.61 -48.24
C LYS A 109 9.55 -12.61 -47.07
N ASP A 110 8.39 -12.14 -46.64
CA ASP A 110 8.25 -11.06 -45.66
C ASP A 110 7.23 -11.41 -44.55
N PHE A 111 6.85 -12.68 -44.42
CA PHE A 111 5.94 -13.12 -43.36
C PHE A 111 6.71 -13.42 -42.09
N ASP A 112 6.38 -12.67 -41.05
CA ASP A 112 6.82 -12.93 -39.68
C ASP A 112 5.60 -13.45 -38.90
N PRO A 113 5.58 -14.74 -38.48
CA PRO A 113 4.47 -15.30 -37.71
C PRO A 113 4.28 -14.61 -36.35
N PHE A 114 5.27 -13.84 -35.89
CA PHE A 114 5.27 -13.09 -34.63
C PHE A 114 5.05 -11.58 -34.82
N ALA A 115 4.93 -11.09 -36.06
CA ALA A 115 4.59 -9.70 -36.30
C ALA A 115 3.17 -9.42 -35.81
N VAL A 116 3.03 -8.39 -34.99
CA VAL A 116 1.74 -7.87 -34.55
C VAL A 116 1.40 -6.68 -35.42
N GLU A 117 0.47 -6.86 -36.36
CA GLU A 117 0.00 -5.80 -37.23
C GLU A 117 -1.03 -4.92 -36.50
N PRO A 118 -1.27 -3.67 -36.96
CA PRO A 118 -2.30 -2.81 -36.37
C PRO A 118 -3.71 -3.44 -36.36
N GLY A 119 -3.97 -4.39 -37.26
CA GLY A 119 -5.21 -5.16 -37.30
C GLY A 119 -5.33 -6.22 -36.20
N ASP A 120 -4.21 -6.73 -35.69
CA ASP A 120 -4.18 -7.83 -34.73
C ASP A 120 -4.49 -7.37 -33.30
N VAL A 121 -4.25 -6.09 -33.02
CA VAL A 121 -4.57 -5.42 -31.75
C VAL A 121 -5.80 -4.54 -31.85
N ARG A 122 -6.55 -4.60 -32.95
CA ARG A 122 -7.76 -3.80 -33.12
C ARG A 122 -8.93 -4.48 -32.45
N LEU A 123 -9.54 -3.87 -31.43
CA LEU A 123 -10.67 -4.43 -30.67
C LEU A 123 -11.83 -4.90 -31.57
N ALA A 124 -12.09 -4.17 -32.65
CA ALA A 124 -13.12 -4.51 -33.63
C ALA A 124 -12.80 -5.73 -34.53
N ASN A 125 -11.58 -6.25 -34.48
CA ASN A 125 -11.14 -7.48 -35.15
C ASN A 125 -11.01 -8.66 -34.16
N LEU A 126 -10.85 -8.38 -32.86
CA LEU A 126 -10.70 -9.40 -31.81
C LEU A 126 -12.00 -10.13 -31.47
N TYR A 127 -13.12 -9.41 -31.54
CA TYR A 127 -14.42 -9.91 -31.10
C TYR A 127 -15.49 -9.70 -32.17
N ASP A 128 -16.55 -10.50 -32.11
CA ASP A 128 -17.67 -10.40 -33.02
C ASP A 128 -18.31 -9.02 -33.00
N ARG A 129 -18.68 -8.52 -34.19
CA ARG A 129 -19.31 -7.20 -34.36
C ARG A 129 -20.55 -7.03 -33.47
N SER A 130 -21.34 -8.09 -33.28
CA SER A 130 -22.53 -8.07 -32.40
C SER A 130 -22.18 -7.82 -30.93
N MET A 131 -21.01 -8.27 -30.47
CA MET A 131 -20.51 -8.05 -29.11
C MET A 131 -19.95 -6.63 -28.96
N VAL A 132 -18.97 -6.25 -29.79
CA VAL A 132 -18.27 -4.95 -29.69
C VAL A 132 -19.16 -3.75 -29.99
N CYS A 133 -20.19 -3.95 -30.82
CA CYS A 133 -21.19 -2.92 -31.10
C CYS A 133 -22.45 -3.06 -30.25
N SER A 134 -22.47 -3.96 -29.27
CA SER A 134 -23.56 -3.99 -28.30
C SER A 134 -23.53 -2.71 -27.45
N GLU A 135 -24.71 -2.20 -27.10
CA GLU A 135 -24.85 -1.00 -26.26
C GLU A 135 -24.10 -1.17 -24.94
N CYS A 136 -24.20 -2.36 -24.34
CA CYS A 136 -23.57 -2.66 -23.07
C CYS A 136 -22.03 -2.64 -23.15
N PHE A 137 -21.43 -3.24 -24.18
CA PHE A 137 -19.98 -3.23 -24.37
C PHE A 137 -19.44 -1.80 -24.50
N LEU A 138 -20.09 -0.98 -25.34
CA LEU A 138 -19.70 0.40 -25.56
C LEU A 138 -19.84 1.23 -24.27
N GLN A 139 -20.91 1.02 -23.48
CA GLN A 139 -21.07 1.68 -22.18
C GLN A 139 -20.05 1.25 -21.14
N ILE A 140 -19.66 -0.03 -21.11
CA ILE A 140 -18.62 -0.54 -20.21
C ILE A 140 -17.27 0.08 -20.55
N LEU A 141 -16.84 0.00 -21.83
CA LEU A 141 -15.56 0.56 -22.28
C LEU A 141 -15.50 2.07 -22.00
N HIS A 142 -16.58 2.78 -22.34
CA HIS A 142 -16.68 4.21 -22.10
C HIS A 142 -16.54 4.55 -20.62
N ARG A 143 -17.27 3.87 -19.73
CA ARG A 143 -17.19 4.15 -18.28
C ARG A 143 -15.81 3.81 -17.71
N ARG A 144 -15.19 2.69 -18.10
CA ARG A 144 -13.82 2.34 -17.68
C ARG A 144 -12.82 3.44 -18.03
N LEU A 145 -12.93 4.02 -19.22
CA LEU A 145 -12.10 5.16 -19.65
C LEU A 145 -12.37 6.46 -18.88
N LEU A 146 -13.54 6.58 -18.25
CA LEU A 146 -13.91 7.68 -17.36
C LEU A 146 -13.56 7.39 -15.88
N ASN A 147 -12.90 6.27 -15.58
CA ASN A 147 -12.46 5.98 -14.22
C ASN A 147 -11.42 7.03 -13.76
N PRO A 148 -11.69 7.79 -12.68
CA PRO A 148 -10.76 8.82 -12.19
C PRO A 148 -9.43 8.24 -11.64
N GLY A 149 -9.38 6.94 -11.36
CA GLY A 149 -8.17 6.23 -10.94
C GLY A 149 -7.40 5.57 -12.09
N LEU A 150 -7.86 5.69 -13.34
CA LEU A 150 -7.14 5.14 -14.50
C LEU A 150 -5.82 5.90 -14.68
N ALA A 151 -4.70 5.18 -14.63
CA ALA A 151 -3.38 5.77 -14.83
C ALA A 151 -3.20 6.27 -16.26
N ASP A 152 -2.51 7.40 -16.42
CA ASP A 152 -2.07 7.85 -17.74
C ASP A 152 -0.89 6.97 -18.20
N GLY A 153 -0.91 6.54 -19.46
CA GLY A 153 0.13 5.70 -20.05
C GLY A 153 -0.30 5.06 -21.37
N ASP A 154 0.65 4.39 -22.03
CA ASP A 154 0.48 3.84 -23.39
C ASP A 154 -0.72 2.90 -23.50
N TRP A 155 -0.99 2.12 -22.45
CA TRP A 155 -2.15 1.24 -22.36
C TRP A 155 -3.48 2.01 -22.38
N THR A 156 -3.57 3.07 -21.59
CA THR A 156 -4.73 3.96 -21.54
C THR A 156 -4.92 4.69 -22.86
N ASP A 157 -3.84 5.13 -23.50
CA ASP A 157 -3.88 5.79 -24.81
C ASP A 157 -4.35 4.84 -25.91
N TYR A 158 -3.90 3.59 -25.88
CA TYR A 158 -4.43 2.52 -26.73
C TYR A 158 -5.94 2.35 -26.55
N LEU A 159 -6.44 2.21 -25.31
CA LEU A 159 -7.87 2.04 -25.06
C LEU A 159 -8.70 3.24 -25.52
N ILE A 160 -8.19 4.46 -25.40
CA ILE A 160 -8.83 5.67 -25.94
C ILE A 160 -8.91 5.60 -27.47
N ALA A 161 -7.82 5.20 -28.13
CA ALA A 161 -7.78 5.05 -29.58
C ALA A 161 -8.77 3.98 -30.05
N GLN A 162 -8.85 2.84 -29.37
CA GLN A 162 -9.81 1.78 -29.68
C GLN A 162 -11.26 2.23 -29.43
N HIS A 163 -11.54 2.99 -28.37
CA HIS A 163 -12.85 3.58 -28.14
C HIS A 163 -13.25 4.55 -29.26
N SER A 164 -12.29 5.33 -29.80
CA SER A 164 -12.53 6.19 -30.97
C SER A 164 -12.79 5.38 -32.24
N ASP A 165 -12.02 4.31 -32.48
CA ASP A 165 -12.23 3.40 -33.61
C ASP A 165 -13.61 2.73 -33.53
N LEU A 166 -14.00 2.22 -32.36
CA LEU A 166 -15.29 1.57 -32.14
C LEU A 166 -16.47 2.50 -32.36
N GLN A 167 -16.37 3.78 -31.98
CA GLN A 167 -17.41 4.76 -32.32
C GLN A 167 -17.63 4.86 -33.84
N THR A 168 -16.54 4.86 -34.61
CA THR A 168 -16.61 4.86 -36.08
C THR A 168 -17.15 3.53 -36.61
N TYR A 169 -16.59 2.41 -36.14
CA TYR A 169 -16.91 1.05 -36.57
C TYR A 169 -18.36 0.65 -36.30
N CYS A 170 -18.90 1.07 -35.14
CA CYS A 170 -20.27 0.80 -34.70
C CYS A 170 -21.25 1.94 -35.00
N SER A 171 -20.77 3.05 -35.58
CA SER A 171 -21.57 4.24 -35.88
C SER A 171 -22.29 4.81 -34.65
N THR A 172 -21.56 4.94 -33.55
CA THR A 172 -22.04 5.48 -32.28
C THR A 172 -21.34 6.80 -31.92
N ASN A 173 -21.90 7.55 -30.97
CA ASN A 173 -21.34 8.81 -30.52
C ASN A 173 -21.40 8.88 -28.99
N MET A 174 -20.26 8.59 -28.35
CA MET A 174 -20.09 8.55 -26.89
C MET A 174 -18.81 9.28 -26.52
N PRO A 175 -18.74 10.61 -26.69
CA PRO A 175 -17.50 11.36 -26.51
C PRO A 175 -17.04 11.29 -25.05
N LEU A 176 -15.73 11.13 -24.83
CA LEU A 176 -15.12 11.23 -23.51
C LEU A 176 -15.10 12.71 -23.08
N THR A 177 -16.23 13.23 -22.60
CA THR A 177 -16.41 14.66 -22.23
C THR A 177 -16.08 14.97 -20.78
N ALA A 178 -15.79 13.98 -19.94
CA ALA A 178 -15.31 14.27 -18.60
C ALA A 178 -13.88 14.79 -18.70
N THR A 179 -13.65 16.02 -18.27
CA THR A 179 -12.32 16.49 -17.87
C THR A 179 -11.79 15.42 -16.93
N ARG A 180 -10.74 14.69 -17.35
CA ARG A 180 -10.04 13.72 -16.52
C ARG A 180 -9.50 14.54 -15.33
N THR A 181 -10.29 14.68 -14.27
CA THR A 181 -9.82 15.24 -13.00
C THR A 181 -8.94 14.17 -12.44
N SER A 182 -7.68 14.19 -12.89
CA SER A 182 -6.62 13.41 -12.30
C SER A 182 -6.69 13.65 -10.80
N THR A 183 -6.94 12.58 -10.05
CA THR A 183 -6.84 12.59 -8.58
C THR A 183 -5.38 12.63 -8.13
N ALA A 184 -4.43 12.54 -9.08
CA ALA A 184 -3.04 12.88 -8.83
C ALA A 184 -2.97 14.37 -8.55
N VAL A 185 -2.55 14.70 -7.33
CA VAL A 185 -2.21 16.07 -6.99
C VAL A 185 -1.08 16.51 -7.93
N PRO A 186 -1.25 17.57 -8.74
CA PRO A 186 -0.14 18.09 -9.52
C PRO A 186 1.01 18.44 -8.56
N PRO A 187 2.28 18.23 -8.94
CA PRO A 187 3.39 18.70 -8.13
C PRO A 187 3.16 20.17 -7.82
N VAL A 188 3.21 20.53 -6.55
CA VAL A 188 2.92 21.88 -6.06
C VAL A 188 3.80 22.87 -6.81
N THR A 189 3.24 23.55 -7.81
CA THR A 189 3.81 24.73 -8.45
C THR A 189 3.56 25.93 -7.54
N GLY A 190 4.08 25.82 -6.32
CA GLY A 190 4.14 26.91 -5.36
C GLY A 190 5.52 27.52 -5.44
N THR A 191 5.67 28.61 -6.17
CA THR A 191 6.76 29.57 -5.98
C THR A 191 6.70 30.09 -4.54
N ALA A 192 7.31 29.36 -3.62
CA ALA A 192 7.65 29.86 -2.31
C ALA A 192 8.95 30.66 -2.45
N THR A 193 8.84 31.98 -2.54
CA THR A 193 9.95 32.88 -2.23
C THR A 193 10.33 32.68 -0.77
N LEU A 194 11.31 31.82 -0.52
CA LEU A 194 12.05 31.74 0.74
C LEU A 194 13.39 32.42 0.53
N THR A 195 13.48 33.66 1.02
CA THR A 195 14.74 34.34 1.25
C THR A 195 15.43 33.69 2.44
N THR A 196 16.34 32.77 2.18
CA THR A 196 17.43 32.44 3.11
C THR A 196 18.61 31.91 2.30
N SER A 197 19.71 32.65 2.37
CA SER A 197 21.01 32.28 1.83
C SER A 197 21.49 30.94 2.40
N GLY A 198 21.47 29.90 1.55
CA GLY A 198 22.06 28.59 1.74
C GLY A 198 22.63 28.11 0.38
N PRO A 199 23.66 27.24 0.38
CA PRO A 199 24.53 27.03 -0.77
C PRO A 199 23.83 26.35 -1.96
N ALA A 200 24.46 26.46 -3.13
CA ALA A 200 23.97 26.11 -4.46
C ALA A 200 23.20 24.78 -4.58
N ALA A 201 22.24 24.80 -5.50
CA ALA A 201 21.36 23.70 -5.88
C ALA A 201 22.05 22.33 -5.99
N PHE A 202 21.44 21.31 -5.39
CA PHE A 202 21.81 19.92 -5.63
C PHE A 202 21.25 19.45 -6.97
N THR A 203 22.12 19.38 -7.98
CA THR A 203 21.96 18.61 -9.22
C THR A 203 22.42 17.16 -9.00
N THR A 204 21.71 16.39 -8.18
CA THR A 204 22.09 14.98 -7.92
C THR A 204 20.93 14.06 -8.27
N CYS A 205 21.14 13.19 -9.27
CA CYS A 205 20.23 12.09 -9.61
C CYS A 205 19.90 11.27 -8.35
N ALA A 206 18.70 10.67 -8.29
CA ALA A 206 18.33 9.77 -7.18
C ALA A 206 19.22 8.52 -7.13
N GLY A 207 19.61 8.00 -8.30
CA GLY A 207 20.66 6.98 -8.46
C GLY A 207 21.94 7.59 -9.07
N ALA A 208 22.53 6.89 -10.04
CA ALA A 208 23.71 7.38 -10.73
C ALA A 208 23.36 8.25 -11.95
N LEU A 209 24.31 9.09 -12.38
CA LEU A 209 24.27 9.74 -13.69
C LEU A 209 25.08 8.85 -14.65
N VAL A 210 24.42 8.29 -15.66
CA VAL A 210 25.08 7.47 -16.69
C VAL A 210 25.39 8.35 -17.89
N THR A 211 26.65 8.42 -18.27
CA THR A 211 27.09 9.14 -19.47
C THR A 211 26.98 8.24 -20.72
N PRO A 212 26.81 8.82 -21.92
CA PRO A 212 26.84 8.09 -23.19
C PRO A 212 28.06 7.16 -23.28
N PRO A 213 27.87 5.88 -23.67
CA PRO A 213 28.99 4.96 -23.84
C PRO A 213 29.97 5.48 -24.90
N SER A 214 31.25 5.55 -24.57
CA SER A 214 32.31 5.93 -25.52
C SER A 214 32.71 4.78 -26.46
N GLU A 215 32.37 3.55 -26.09
CA GLU A 215 32.67 2.33 -26.84
C GLU A 215 31.43 1.85 -27.62
N PRO A 216 31.56 1.49 -28.91
CA PRO A 216 30.46 0.96 -29.69
C PRO A 216 30.05 -0.44 -29.21
N GLY A 217 28.75 -0.69 -29.14
CA GLY A 217 28.18 -2.00 -28.78
C GLY A 217 27.82 -2.21 -27.31
N VAL A 218 27.87 -1.17 -26.48
CA VAL A 218 27.32 -1.21 -25.12
C VAL A 218 25.79 -1.27 -25.20
N THR A 219 25.17 -2.28 -24.61
CA THR A 219 23.71 -2.49 -24.60
C THR A 219 23.09 -2.16 -23.24
N CYS A 220 21.76 -2.02 -23.20
CA CYS A 220 21.03 -1.89 -21.93
C CYS A 220 21.32 -3.02 -20.95
N HIS A 221 21.55 -4.24 -21.45
CA HIS A 221 21.89 -5.39 -20.62
C HIS A 221 23.22 -5.19 -19.86
N MET A 222 24.25 -4.70 -20.56
CA MET A 222 25.55 -4.42 -19.95
C MET A 222 25.46 -3.28 -18.93
N LEU A 223 24.65 -2.25 -19.22
CA LEU A 223 24.41 -1.15 -18.30
C LEU A 223 23.60 -1.60 -17.07
N SER A 224 22.63 -2.51 -17.24
CA SER A 224 21.90 -3.11 -16.12
C SER A 224 22.84 -3.79 -15.13
N GLU A 225 23.79 -4.60 -15.61
CA GLU A 225 24.78 -5.27 -14.77
C GLU A 225 25.78 -4.29 -14.14
N GLN A 226 26.19 -3.27 -14.89
CA GLN A 226 27.15 -2.28 -14.42
C GLN A 226 26.59 -1.42 -13.28
N TYR A 227 25.32 -1.03 -13.40
CA TYR A 227 24.70 -0.08 -12.47
C TYR A 227 23.67 -0.72 -11.53
N ASN A 228 23.42 -2.03 -11.65
CA ASN A 228 22.43 -2.77 -10.88
C ASN A 228 21.02 -2.16 -10.97
N VAL A 229 20.58 -1.87 -12.19
CA VAL A 229 19.25 -1.31 -12.48
C VAL A 229 18.53 -2.14 -13.54
N THR A 230 17.20 -2.04 -13.59
CA THR A 230 16.41 -2.86 -14.51
C THR A 230 16.66 -2.46 -15.96
N THR A 231 16.55 -3.43 -16.86
CA THR A 231 16.68 -3.18 -18.31
C THR A 231 15.56 -2.26 -18.79
N GLY A 232 14.35 -2.44 -18.26
CA GLY A 232 13.20 -1.62 -18.58
C GLY A 232 13.36 -0.13 -18.22
N ASP A 233 13.88 0.17 -17.03
CA ASP A 233 14.17 1.54 -16.63
C ASP A 233 15.18 2.19 -17.59
N LEU A 234 16.23 1.45 -17.97
CA LEU A 234 17.23 1.95 -18.91
C LEU A 234 16.67 2.17 -20.32
N THR A 235 15.87 1.25 -20.85
CA THR A 235 15.24 1.42 -22.18
C THR A 235 14.33 2.65 -22.23
N VAL A 236 13.60 2.90 -21.15
CA VAL A 236 12.68 4.05 -21.06
C VAL A 236 13.45 5.36 -20.90
N LEU A 237 14.47 5.39 -20.04
CA LEU A 237 15.24 6.60 -19.74
C LEU A 237 16.14 7.03 -20.90
N THR A 238 16.67 6.07 -21.64
CA THR A 238 17.48 6.33 -22.84
C THR A 238 16.64 6.52 -24.10
N ASN A 239 15.35 6.13 -24.04
CA ASN A 239 14.43 6.09 -25.17
C ASN A 239 14.99 5.27 -26.35
N ASP A 240 15.69 4.17 -26.04
CA ASP A 240 16.32 3.29 -27.01
C ASP A 240 16.37 1.86 -26.47
N TRP A 241 16.16 0.88 -27.35
CA TRP A 241 16.08 -0.53 -26.96
C TRP A 241 17.43 -1.15 -26.58
N ASP A 242 18.52 -0.62 -27.16
CA ASP A 242 19.89 -1.03 -26.89
C ASP A 242 20.65 0.03 -26.10
N CYS A 243 19.96 1.02 -25.53
CA CYS A 243 20.52 2.11 -24.74
C CYS A 243 21.59 2.90 -25.51
N GLN A 244 21.31 3.19 -26.77
CA GLN A 244 22.06 4.16 -27.56
C GLN A 244 21.53 5.57 -27.28
N PHE A 245 22.28 6.36 -26.53
CA PHE A 245 21.90 7.72 -26.17
C PHE A 245 23.09 8.67 -26.27
N THR A 246 22.80 9.96 -26.49
CA THR A 246 23.81 11.00 -26.73
C THR A 246 23.95 12.01 -25.60
N GLU A 247 23.02 12.00 -24.64
CA GLU A 247 23.02 12.86 -23.45
C GLU A 247 22.96 12.03 -22.17
N SER A 248 23.66 12.45 -21.12
CA SER A 248 23.69 11.70 -19.87
C SER A 248 22.30 11.56 -19.24
N VAL A 249 21.97 10.36 -18.75
CA VAL A 249 20.67 10.03 -18.16
C VAL A 249 20.80 9.75 -16.66
N CYS A 250 19.84 10.24 -15.88
CA CYS A 250 19.73 9.88 -14.46
C CYS A 250 18.99 8.55 -14.33
N ILE A 251 19.64 7.54 -13.77
CA ILE A 251 19.05 6.22 -13.55
C ILE A 251 18.54 6.06 -12.11
N PRO A 252 17.64 5.09 -11.85
CA PRO A 252 17.15 4.82 -10.50
C PRO A 252 18.26 4.32 -9.56
N PRO A 253 18.01 4.32 -8.23
CA PRO A 253 18.90 3.68 -7.27
C PRO A 253 19.08 2.18 -7.55
N PRO A 254 20.25 1.59 -7.25
CA PRO A 254 20.53 0.19 -7.55
C PRO A 254 19.66 -0.76 -6.72
N CYS A 255 19.37 -1.94 -7.26
CA CYS A 255 18.67 -3.04 -6.60
C CYS A 255 19.44 -4.35 -6.76
N GLN A 256 19.06 -5.40 -6.03
CA GLN A 256 19.52 -6.74 -6.37
C GLN A 256 18.86 -7.15 -7.69
N ILE A 257 19.61 -7.13 -8.79
CA ILE A 257 19.10 -7.52 -10.10
C ILE A 257 19.07 -9.05 -10.27
N MET A 258 18.09 -9.54 -11.00
CA MET A 258 18.04 -10.92 -11.48
C MET A 258 17.67 -10.94 -12.96
N MET A 259 18.35 -11.79 -13.72
CA MET A 259 17.97 -12.06 -15.11
C MET A 259 16.81 -13.04 -15.12
N ILE A 260 15.78 -12.75 -15.90
CA ILE A 260 14.63 -13.63 -16.07
C ILE A 260 14.65 -14.33 -17.42
N GLY A 261 14.17 -15.57 -17.43
CA GLY A 261 13.94 -16.34 -18.64
C GLY A 261 12.58 -16.03 -19.26
N TRP A 262 12.27 -16.72 -20.35
CA TRP A 262 10.94 -16.70 -20.97
C TRP A 262 9.94 -17.53 -20.16
N MET A 263 8.64 -17.32 -20.39
CA MET A 263 7.54 -18.03 -19.74
C MET A 263 7.43 -17.80 -18.22
N GLU A 264 7.88 -16.63 -17.76
CA GLU A 264 7.73 -16.20 -16.37
C GLU A 264 6.55 -15.21 -16.28
N THR A 265 5.81 -15.26 -15.18
CA THR A 265 4.75 -14.29 -14.85
C THR A 265 5.12 -13.49 -13.60
N CYS A 266 4.42 -12.38 -13.35
CA CYS A 266 4.64 -11.60 -12.14
C CYS A 266 4.36 -12.44 -10.88
N GLU A 267 3.37 -13.34 -10.88
CA GLU A 267 3.13 -14.31 -9.80
C GLU A 267 4.27 -15.32 -9.62
N THR A 268 4.83 -15.88 -10.71
CA THR A 268 5.95 -16.84 -10.58
C THR A 268 7.19 -16.14 -10.06
N LEU A 269 7.48 -14.94 -10.55
CA LEU A 269 8.64 -14.15 -10.15
C LEU A 269 8.51 -13.59 -8.73
N ALA A 270 7.35 -13.08 -8.33
CA ALA A 270 7.10 -12.62 -6.96
C ALA A 270 7.33 -13.74 -5.93
N ARG A 271 6.88 -14.97 -6.24
CA ARG A 271 7.18 -16.16 -5.42
C ARG A 271 8.66 -16.52 -5.43
N LYS A 272 9.33 -16.37 -6.57
CA LYS A 272 10.76 -16.69 -6.73
C LYS A 272 11.67 -15.73 -5.96
N VAL A 273 11.29 -14.47 -5.84
CA VAL A 273 12.02 -13.46 -5.03
C VAL A 273 11.62 -13.49 -3.56
N SER A 274 10.56 -14.21 -3.21
CA SER A 274 10.18 -14.44 -1.81
C SER A 274 11.19 -15.32 -1.08
N THR A 275 11.48 -14.98 0.18
CA THR A 275 12.35 -15.78 1.05
C THR A 275 11.53 -16.43 2.17
N GLY A 276 12.08 -17.42 2.86
CA GLY A 276 11.37 -18.07 3.99
C GLY A 276 10.94 -17.13 5.11
N SER A 277 11.53 -15.92 5.19
CA SER A 277 11.20 -14.85 6.14
C SER A 277 10.36 -13.71 5.55
N SER A 278 10.11 -13.69 4.23
CA SER A 278 9.40 -12.58 3.57
C SER A 278 8.67 -13.06 2.33
N ASN A 279 7.33 -13.06 2.41
CA ASN A 279 6.44 -13.35 1.30
C ASN A 279 6.18 -12.06 0.51
N ILE A 280 6.73 -11.97 -0.70
CA ILE A 280 6.60 -10.79 -1.57
C ILE A 280 5.34 -10.94 -2.41
N THR A 281 4.46 -9.95 -2.34
CA THR A 281 3.24 -9.93 -3.15
C THR A 281 3.54 -9.45 -4.57
N VAL A 282 2.65 -9.77 -5.52
CA VAL A 282 2.75 -9.29 -6.91
C VAL A 282 2.75 -7.76 -6.97
N VAL A 283 2.00 -7.10 -6.09
CA VAL A 283 1.98 -5.63 -5.97
C VAL A 283 3.35 -5.10 -5.54
N GLN A 284 3.95 -5.68 -4.50
CA GLN A 284 5.30 -5.28 -4.04
C GLN A 284 6.36 -5.52 -5.12
N PHE A 285 6.26 -6.65 -5.82
CA PHE A 285 7.13 -6.96 -6.94
C PHE A 285 7.00 -5.93 -8.09
N GLY A 286 5.77 -5.52 -8.41
CA GLY A 286 5.48 -4.48 -9.40
C GLY A 286 5.99 -3.09 -8.99
N GLU A 287 5.96 -2.75 -7.70
CA GLU A 287 6.56 -1.51 -7.18
C GLU A 287 8.08 -1.46 -7.38
N TRP A 288 8.77 -2.60 -7.33
CA TRP A 288 10.20 -2.67 -7.59
C TRP A 288 10.54 -2.65 -9.09
N ASN A 289 9.56 -3.03 -9.92
CA ASN A 289 9.70 -3.23 -11.37
C ASN A 289 8.63 -2.48 -12.17
N PRO A 290 8.50 -1.14 -12.01
CA PRO A 290 7.42 -0.38 -12.65
C PRO A 290 7.54 -0.31 -14.17
N ARG A 291 8.73 -0.63 -14.72
CA ARG A 291 9.05 -0.61 -16.15
C ARG A 291 9.38 -2.00 -16.69
N ILE A 292 8.89 -3.06 -16.06
CA ILE A 292 9.08 -4.43 -16.56
C ILE A 292 8.65 -4.52 -18.03
N ILE A 293 9.50 -5.12 -18.87
CA ILE A 293 9.25 -5.17 -20.30
C ILE A 293 8.31 -6.35 -20.59
N GLY A 294 7.11 -6.05 -21.11
CA GLY A 294 6.08 -7.04 -21.39
C GLY A 294 5.00 -7.12 -20.28
N PRO A 295 3.84 -7.70 -20.60
CA PRO A 295 2.74 -7.85 -19.64
C PRO A 295 3.10 -8.84 -18.53
N CYS A 296 2.46 -8.67 -17.35
CA CYS A 296 2.74 -9.52 -16.19
C CYS A 296 2.43 -11.02 -16.40
N ASP A 297 1.54 -11.35 -17.34
CA ASP A 297 1.18 -12.74 -17.66
C ASP A 297 2.08 -13.37 -18.74
N ASP A 298 2.87 -12.56 -19.45
CA ASP A 298 3.77 -12.99 -20.52
C ASP A 298 4.99 -12.04 -20.57
N ILE A 299 5.82 -12.12 -19.53
CA ILE A 299 6.95 -11.20 -19.37
C ILE A 299 8.03 -11.55 -20.38
N ARG A 300 8.61 -10.52 -21.00
CA ARG A 300 9.72 -10.71 -21.94
C ARG A 300 10.92 -11.33 -21.22
N GLY A 301 11.40 -12.46 -21.71
CA GLY A 301 12.63 -13.06 -21.21
C GLY A 301 13.86 -12.22 -21.56
N ASN A 302 15.00 -12.56 -20.96
CA ASN A 302 16.30 -11.94 -21.24
C ASN A 302 16.35 -10.43 -20.89
N GLN A 303 15.68 -10.03 -19.82
CA GLN A 303 15.80 -8.71 -19.20
C GLN A 303 16.26 -8.84 -17.74
N TYR A 304 16.89 -7.80 -17.22
CA TYR A 304 17.15 -7.66 -15.80
C TYR A 304 15.99 -6.95 -15.11
N ILE A 305 15.52 -7.56 -14.03
CA ILE A 305 14.54 -7.01 -13.11
C ILE A 305 15.15 -6.88 -11.71
N CYS A 306 14.51 -6.11 -10.84
CA CYS A 306 14.81 -6.02 -9.43
C CYS A 306 14.16 -7.18 -8.64
N ALA A 307 14.98 -7.94 -7.93
CA ALA A 307 14.60 -8.91 -6.90
C ALA A 307 14.53 -8.30 -5.48
N SER A 308 14.82 -7.01 -5.34
CA SER A 308 14.71 -6.23 -4.12
C SER A 308 14.22 -4.80 -4.45
N PRO A 309 13.76 -4.00 -3.49
CA PRO A 309 13.42 -2.60 -3.76
C PRO A 309 14.62 -1.81 -4.31
N GLN A 310 14.36 -0.85 -5.20
CA GLN A 310 15.36 0.08 -5.74
C GLN A 310 15.89 0.97 -4.60
N GLY A 311 17.21 0.97 -4.40
CA GLY A 311 17.88 1.59 -3.25
C GLY A 311 18.08 0.65 -2.06
N GLY A 312 17.76 -0.64 -2.23
CA GLY A 312 17.87 -1.68 -1.20
C GLY A 312 16.59 -1.87 -0.39
N ILE A 313 16.66 -2.74 0.63
CA ILE A 313 15.59 -2.82 1.64
C ILE A 313 15.52 -1.45 2.31
N TYR A 314 14.32 -0.86 2.35
CA TYR A 314 14.03 0.24 3.27
C TYR A 314 14.37 -0.24 4.68
N VAL A 315 15.60 0.05 5.13
CA VAL A 315 15.87 0.21 6.54
C VAL A 315 15.15 1.51 6.86
N PRO A 316 14.05 1.47 7.63
CA PRO A 316 13.38 2.69 7.99
C PRO A 316 14.44 3.66 8.51
N PRO A 317 14.47 4.95 8.07
CA PRO A 317 15.14 5.95 8.88
C PRO A 317 14.64 5.73 10.31
N PRO A 318 15.51 5.82 11.34
CA PRO A 318 15.07 5.68 12.72
C PRO A 318 13.80 6.51 12.84
N PRO A 319 12.70 5.90 13.32
CA PRO A 319 11.36 6.40 13.12
C PRO A 319 11.33 7.93 13.21
N VAL A 320 10.86 8.62 12.17
CA VAL A 320 10.80 10.10 12.18
C VAL A 320 9.81 10.62 13.23
N HIS A 321 9.03 9.70 13.80
CA HIS A 321 8.66 9.73 15.21
C HIS A 321 9.28 8.53 15.90
N ALA A 322 10.42 8.73 16.55
CA ALA A 322 10.76 7.87 17.66
C ALA A 322 9.51 7.90 18.55
N SER A 323 8.85 6.75 18.75
CA SER A 323 8.31 6.50 20.07
C SER A 323 9.49 6.81 20.97
N SER A 324 9.34 7.89 21.75
CA SER A 324 10.41 8.45 22.56
C SER A 324 11.24 7.28 23.09
N THR A 325 12.55 7.27 22.83
CA THR A 325 13.44 6.21 23.35
C THR A 325 13.42 6.12 24.87
N THR A 326 12.69 7.02 25.54
CA THR A 326 12.03 6.76 26.81
C THR A 326 10.61 6.21 26.58
N LEU A 327 10.47 4.88 26.44
CA LEU A 327 9.21 4.22 26.78
C LEU A 327 8.78 4.76 28.15
N ALA A 328 7.62 5.40 28.22
CA ALA A 328 7.08 5.86 29.48
C ALA A 328 7.00 4.62 30.40
N LYS A 329 7.77 4.63 31.48
CA LYS A 329 7.77 3.53 32.45
C LYS A 329 6.55 3.70 33.35
N TYR A 330 5.74 2.64 33.43
CA TYR A 330 4.55 2.60 34.27
C TYR A 330 4.79 1.62 35.41
N TYR A 331 4.96 2.12 36.63
CA TYR A 331 5.31 1.27 37.78
C TYR A 331 4.09 0.76 38.55
N THR A 332 2.90 1.11 38.09
CA THR A 332 1.62 0.75 38.71
C THR A 332 0.60 0.42 37.63
N THR A 333 -0.31 -0.50 37.93
CA THR A 333 -1.47 -0.76 37.08
C THR A 333 -2.35 0.48 37.01
N ALA A 334 -2.67 0.94 35.81
CA ALA A 334 -3.62 2.02 35.59
C ALA A 334 -5.06 1.57 35.84
N GLN A 335 -5.95 2.50 36.17
CA GLN A 335 -7.39 2.26 36.06
C GLN A 335 -7.88 2.64 34.66
N PRO A 336 -8.60 1.75 33.97
CA PRO A 336 -9.21 2.07 32.68
C PRO A 336 -10.41 3.00 32.90
N ALA A 337 -10.57 3.99 32.04
CA ALA A 337 -11.70 4.94 32.10
C ALA A 337 -12.99 4.35 31.51
N ARG A 338 -12.90 3.27 30.73
CA ARG A 338 -14.02 2.46 30.24
C ARG A 338 -13.84 0.99 30.61
N PRO A 339 -14.89 0.15 30.48
CA PRO A 339 -14.73 -1.29 30.66
C PRO A 339 -13.64 -1.84 29.73
N THR A 340 -12.84 -2.78 30.22
CA THR A 340 -11.84 -3.48 29.40
C THR A 340 -12.45 -4.70 28.74
N HIS A 341 -12.04 -5.01 27.52
CA HIS A 341 -12.48 -6.24 26.87
C HIS A 341 -11.97 -7.46 27.66
N PRO A 342 -12.81 -8.48 27.95
CA PRO A 342 -12.37 -9.71 28.60
C PRO A 342 -11.17 -10.32 27.88
N GLY A 343 -10.08 -10.60 28.61
CA GLY A 343 -8.81 -11.09 28.06
C GLY A 343 -7.69 -10.05 27.96
N THR A 344 -8.02 -8.76 28.06
CA THR A 344 -7.02 -7.68 28.16
C THR A 344 -6.13 -7.91 29.39
N THR A 345 -4.82 -7.75 29.24
CA THR A 345 -3.89 -7.94 30.37
C THR A 345 -4.24 -7.05 31.55
N THR A 346 -4.24 -7.63 32.75
CA THR A 346 -4.50 -6.90 34.01
C THR A 346 -3.27 -6.13 34.48
N ASN A 347 -2.08 -6.46 33.99
CA ASN A 347 -0.83 -5.76 34.28
C ASN A 347 -0.59 -4.62 33.28
N CYS A 348 -1.58 -3.75 33.15
CA CYS A 348 -1.54 -2.65 32.21
C CYS A 348 -1.18 -1.33 32.89
N GLY A 349 -0.08 -0.71 32.44
CA GLY A 349 0.38 0.60 32.87
C GLY A 349 -0.33 1.77 32.16
N LYS A 350 -0.87 1.55 30.97
CA LYS A 350 -1.64 2.55 30.23
C LYS A 350 -2.73 1.91 29.37
N TYR A 351 -3.96 2.40 29.51
CA TYR A 351 -5.07 2.02 28.66
C TYR A 351 -5.30 3.06 27.55
N TYR A 352 -5.82 2.57 26.42
CA TYR A 352 -6.30 3.37 25.30
C TYR A 352 -7.80 3.08 25.09
N GLU A 353 -8.59 4.13 24.85
CA GLU A 353 -10.03 4.01 24.58
C GLU A 353 -10.28 3.96 23.08
N VAL A 354 -11.04 2.97 22.63
CA VAL A 354 -11.34 2.83 21.20
C VAL A 354 -12.43 3.81 20.78
N ASP A 355 -12.15 4.56 19.73
CA ASP A 355 -13.09 5.44 19.02
C ASP A 355 -13.72 4.76 17.80
N ALA A 356 -14.82 5.34 17.30
CA ALA A 356 -15.59 4.75 16.20
C ALA A 356 -14.78 4.72 14.91
N GLY A 357 -14.64 3.54 14.31
CA GLY A 357 -13.93 3.34 13.04
C GLY A 357 -12.41 3.14 13.18
N GLU A 358 -11.88 3.00 14.40
CA GLU A 358 -10.49 2.64 14.59
C GLU A 358 -10.21 1.17 14.22
N THR A 359 -9.00 0.93 13.71
CA THR A 359 -8.41 -0.39 13.51
C THR A 359 -7.26 -0.60 14.49
N CYS A 360 -6.84 -1.84 14.71
CA CYS A 360 -5.75 -2.17 15.63
C CYS A 360 -4.44 -1.51 15.19
N GLN A 361 -4.23 -1.39 13.89
CA GLN A 361 -3.05 -0.73 13.33
C GLN A 361 -3.05 0.77 13.66
N ASN A 362 -4.17 1.45 13.46
CA ASN A 362 -4.29 2.88 13.75
C ASN A 362 -4.22 3.16 15.25
N LEU A 363 -4.85 2.31 16.07
CA LEU A 363 -4.77 2.40 17.52
C LEU A 363 -3.34 2.21 18.03
N ALA A 364 -2.67 1.14 17.62
CA ALA A 364 -1.28 0.85 18.02
C ALA A 364 -0.35 2.01 17.62
N PHE A 365 -0.55 2.54 16.41
CA PHE A 365 0.17 3.71 15.93
C PHE A 365 -0.07 4.95 16.81
N THR A 366 -1.32 5.30 17.10
CA THR A 366 -1.66 6.44 17.97
C THR A 366 -1.11 6.26 19.40
N ALA A 367 -1.09 5.01 19.88
CA ALA A 367 -0.55 4.68 21.19
C ALA A 367 1.00 4.63 21.24
N GLY A 368 1.67 4.67 20.08
CA GLY A 368 3.13 4.64 19.99
C GLY A 368 3.77 3.27 20.25
N ILE A 369 3.04 2.18 19.98
CA ILE A 369 3.49 0.79 20.12
C ILE A 369 3.37 0.02 18.81
N SER A 370 4.04 -1.14 18.70
CA SER A 370 3.87 -2.02 17.54
C SER A 370 2.53 -2.77 17.59
N LEU A 371 1.98 -3.16 16.43
CA LEU A 371 0.79 -4.02 16.39
C LEU A 371 1.03 -5.34 17.14
N SER A 372 2.21 -5.93 17.01
CA SER A 372 2.59 -7.14 17.74
C SER A 372 2.57 -6.96 19.26
N ASP A 373 3.04 -5.81 19.77
CA ASP A 373 2.99 -5.51 21.21
C ASP A 373 1.53 -5.31 21.66
N PHE A 374 0.74 -4.61 20.86
CA PHE A 374 -0.69 -4.42 21.13
C PHE A 374 -1.43 -5.76 21.24
N LEU A 375 -1.26 -6.65 20.26
CA LEU A 375 -1.89 -7.98 20.27
C LEU A 375 -1.38 -8.83 21.44
N SER A 376 -0.10 -8.70 21.82
CA SER A 376 0.46 -9.41 22.97
C SER A 376 -0.13 -8.94 24.31
N LEU A 377 -0.42 -7.65 24.44
CA LEU A 377 -1.08 -7.07 25.63
C LEU A 377 -2.59 -7.34 25.66
N ASN A 378 -3.18 -7.64 24.51
CA ASN A 378 -4.61 -7.86 24.31
C ASN A 378 -4.85 -9.15 23.51
N PRO A 379 -4.48 -10.32 24.07
CA PRO A 379 -4.45 -11.60 23.35
C PRO A 379 -5.83 -12.09 22.87
N GLN A 380 -6.90 -11.50 23.38
CA GLN A 380 -8.25 -11.75 22.89
C GLN A 380 -8.53 -11.12 21.52
N ILE A 381 -7.73 -10.13 21.11
CA ILE A 381 -7.90 -9.47 19.82
C ILE A 381 -7.29 -10.34 18.73
N GLU A 382 -8.08 -10.62 17.71
CA GLU A 382 -7.67 -11.43 16.57
C GLU A 382 -6.82 -10.59 15.61
N GLY A 383 -5.96 -11.24 14.83
CA GLY A 383 -4.99 -10.56 13.95
C GLY A 383 -5.62 -9.70 12.85
N ASP A 384 -6.88 -9.96 12.49
CA ASP A 384 -7.69 -9.17 11.55
C ASP A 384 -8.50 -8.05 12.23
N CYS A 385 -8.39 -7.91 13.56
CA CYS A 385 -8.95 -6.83 14.37
C CYS A 385 -10.48 -6.68 14.34
N ILE A 386 -11.22 -7.67 13.83
CA ILE A 386 -12.69 -7.55 13.67
C ILE A 386 -13.45 -7.52 15.00
N ASN A 387 -12.80 -7.91 16.09
CA ASN A 387 -13.38 -8.02 17.43
C ASN A 387 -13.00 -6.85 18.37
N LEU A 388 -12.51 -5.74 17.82
CA LEU A 388 -12.27 -4.52 18.58
C LEU A 388 -13.61 -3.82 18.92
N TRP A 389 -13.99 -3.84 20.20
CA TRP A 389 -15.24 -3.23 20.65
C TRP A 389 -15.13 -1.72 20.89
N LEU A 390 -16.02 -0.96 20.25
CA LEU A 390 -16.21 0.46 20.49
C LEU A 390 -16.60 0.74 21.94
N GLY A 391 -16.01 1.78 22.55
CA GLY A 391 -16.31 2.17 23.92
C GLY A 391 -15.68 1.27 24.98
N TYR A 392 -14.69 0.46 24.62
CA TYR A 392 -13.86 -0.32 25.53
C TYR A 392 -12.44 0.21 25.60
N SER A 393 -11.75 -0.12 26.70
CA SER A 393 -10.34 0.19 26.91
C SER A 393 -9.45 -1.03 26.65
N TYR A 394 -8.32 -0.81 25.98
CA TYR A 394 -7.32 -1.84 25.68
C TYR A 394 -5.96 -1.44 26.22
N CYS A 395 -5.14 -2.43 26.55
CA CYS A 395 -3.83 -2.16 27.11
C CYS A 395 -2.84 -1.75 26.03
N VAL A 396 -2.17 -0.62 26.22
CA VAL A 396 -1.15 -0.12 25.27
C VAL A 396 0.21 0.12 25.90
N ALA A 397 0.36 -0.14 27.20
CA ALA A 397 1.66 -0.24 27.83
C ALA A 397 1.58 -1.19 29.03
N PRO A 398 2.50 -2.16 29.17
CA PRO A 398 2.55 -3.00 30.36
C PRO A 398 3.05 -2.23 31.57
N VAL A 399 2.83 -2.79 32.76
CA VAL A 399 3.56 -2.38 33.96
C VAL A 399 5.03 -2.76 33.80
N THR A 400 5.92 -1.79 33.96
CA THR A 400 7.37 -1.98 33.94
C THR A 400 7.79 -2.83 35.15
N PRO A 401 8.49 -3.96 34.94
CA PRO A 401 9.03 -4.75 36.04
C PRO A 401 9.96 -3.90 36.91
N ALA A 402 9.70 -3.89 38.23
CA ALA A 402 10.52 -3.16 39.17
C ALA A 402 11.88 -3.87 39.36
N THR A 403 12.96 -3.10 39.36
CA THR A 403 14.33 -3.61 39.52
C THR A 403 14.78 -3.50 40.98
N PRO A 404 15.30 -4.58 41.59
CA PRO A 404 15.89 -4.49 42.93
C PRO A 404 17.13 -3.60 42.95
N GLY A 405 17.20 -2.67 43.92
CA GLY A 405 18.38 -1.82 44.11
C GLY A 405 19.59 -2.61 44.61
N THR A 406 20.80 -2.24 44.20
CA THR A 406 22.04 -2.95 44.57
C THR A 406 22.87 -2.26 45.65
N ASP A 407 22.61 -0.97 45.91
CA ASP A 407 23.35 -0.13 46.86
C ASP A 407 22.50 0.30 48.07
N GLY A 408 21.32 -0.32 48.25
CA GLY A 408 20.39 0.02 49.32
C GLY A 408 19.56 1.29 49.06
N LYS A 409 19.66 1.90 47.87
CA LYS A 409 18.76 2.99 47.46
C LYS A 409 17.52 2.47 46.73
N CYS A 410 16.47 3.28 46.75
CA CYS A 410 15.16 2.92 46.19
C CYS A 410 14.31 4.16 45.87
N GLY A 411 13.17 3.94 45.21
CA GLY A 411 12.15 4.97 45.01
C GLY A 411 12.37 5.87 43.80
N PRO A 412 11.54 6.91 43.61
CA PRO A 412 11.47 7.70 42.38
C PRO A 412 12.79 8.35 41.96
N ASP A 413 13.59 8.79 42.93
CA ASP A 413 14.88 9.45 42.70
C ASP A 413 16.01 8.47 42.31
N ASN A 414 15.75 7.16 42.39
CA ASN A 414 16.70 6.09 42.11
C ASN A 414 16.13 5.11 41.07
N ASP A 415 15.67 5.64 39.93
CA ASP A 415 15.10 4.87 38.81
C ASP A 415 13.88 3.99 39.17
N ASN A 416 13.18 4.32 40.26
CA ASN A 416 12.10 3.51 40.85
C ASN A 416 12.55 2.09 41.23
N THR A 417 13.81 1.94 41.64
CA THR A 417 14.31 0.68 42.21
C THR A 417 13.55 0.31 43.49
N ILE A 418 13.40 -1.00 43.71
CA ILE A 418 12.67 -1.55 44.85
C ILE A 418 13.60 -2.27 45.84
N CYS A 419 13.14 -2.38 47.08
CA CYS A 419 13.88 -3.06 48.15
C CYS A 419 13.53 -4.55 48.27
N ALA A 420 12.39 -4.97 47.73
CA ALA A 420 11.95 -6.36 47.79
C ALA A 420 12.97 -7.28 47.08
N GLY A 421 13.34 -8.37 47.76
CA GLY A 421 14.36 -9.30 47.28
C GLY A 421 15.82 -8.84 47.49
N THR A 422 16.05 -7.66 48.08
CA THR A 422 17.40 -7.19 48.46
C THR A 422 17.74 -7.55 49.91
N GLY A 423 19.03 -7.51 50.26
CA GLY A 423 19.50 -7.66 51.64
C GLY A 423 19.31 -6.42 52.53
N PHE A 424 18.83 -5.30 51.98
CA PHE A 424 18.80 -4.00 52.66
C PHE A 424 17.48 -3.73 53.41
N GLY A 425 16.50 -4.63 53.30
CA GLY A 425 15.19 -4.50 53.93
C GLY A 425 14.06 -4.50 52.90
N LYS A 426 12.82 -4.48 53.37
CA LYS A 426 11.64 -4.72 52.51
C LYS A 426 10.90 -3.46 52.09
N CYS A 427 11.19 -2.33 52.73
CA CYS A 427 10.48 -1.08 52.53
C CYS A 427 11.40 -0.03 51.94
N CYS A 428 10.86 0.73 51.00
CA CYS A 428 11.52 1.92 50.48
C CYS A 428 11.06 3.16 51.24
N SER A 429 11.97 3.83 51.94
CA SER A 429 11.64 5.08 52.64
C SER A 429 11.39 6.24 51.66
N VAL A 430 10.64 7.25 52.08
CA VAL A 430 10.45 8.52 51.34
C VAL A 430 11.76 9.27 51.09
N HIS A 431 12.81 8.92 51.84
CA HIS A 431 14.16 9.46 51.68
C HIS A 431 15.01 8.65 50.68
N GLY A 432 14.44 7.64 50.03
CA GLY A 432 15.09 6.89 48.94
C GLY A 432 16.03 5.78 49.40
N PHE A 433 15.87 5.27 50.62
CA PHE A 433 16.68 4.18 51.18
C PHE A 433 15.85 2.97 51.59
N CYS A 434 16.41 1.79 51.38
CA CYS A 434 15.86 0.52 51.81
C CYS A 434 16.07 0.28 53.30
N GLY A 435 15.05 -0.25 53.96
CA GLY A 435 15.14 -0.64 55.35
C GLY A 435 13.95 -1.47 55.82
N SER A 436 14.04 -1.90 57.08
CA SER A 436 13.00 -2.67 57.77
C SER A 436 12.49 -1.99 59.04
N SER A 437 13.02 -0.81 59.40
CA SER A 437 12.60 -0.08 60.59
C SER A 437 11.32 0.75 60.33
N GLN A 438 10.69 1.24 61.40
CA GLN A 438 9.49 2.08 61.31
C GLN A 438 9.70 3.36 60.49
N GLN A 439 10.93 3.88 60.45
CA GLN A 439 11.29 5.05 59.64
C GLN A 439 11.35 4.74 58.13
N HIS A 440 11.37 3.46 57.75
CA HIS A 440 11.35 3.01 56.35
C HIS A 440 9.99 2.42 55.96
N CYS A 441 9.31 1.74 56.89
CA CYS A 441 8.05 1.03 56.64
C CYS A 441 6.79 1.78 57.15
N GLY A 442 6.94 2.94 57.81
CA GLY A 442 5.81 3.71 58.33
C GLY A 442 4.94 4.30 57.22
N ALA A 443 3.63 4.41 57.44
CA ALA A 443 2.66 4.82 56.43
C ALA A 443 2.96 6.19 55.78
N ASP A 444 3.52 7.13 56.55
CA ASP A 444 3.88 8.47 56.07
C ASP A 444 5.32 8.56 55.51
N TYR A 445 6.11 7.50 55.69
CA TYR A 445 7.55 7.48 55.40
C TYR A 445 7.95 6.40 54.40
N CYS A 446 6.98 5.71 53.79
CA CYS A 446 7.22 4.56 52.90
C CYS A 446 6.66 4.81 51.50
N TYR A 447 7.51 4.76 50.47
CA TYR A 447 7.11 4.77 49.07
C TYR A 447 6.46 3.45 48.63
N SER A 448 7.05 2.31 49.04
CA SER A 448 6.59 0.98 48.64
C SER A 448 7.10 -0.12 49.58
N ALA A 449 6.33 -1.21 49.69
CA ALA A 449 6.67 -2.41 50.45
C ALA A 449 6.26 -3.67 49.67
N GLU A 450 6.76 -4.85 50.08
CA GLU A 450 6.57 -6.18 49.45
C GLU A 450 5.11 -6.60 49.15
N ARG A 451 4.09 -5.84 49.57
CA ARG A 451 2.70 -5.99 49.13
C ARG A 451 2.20 -4.78 48.34
N GLY A 452 2.86 -4.47 47.22
CA GLY A 452 2.27 -4.00 45.96
C GLY A 452 1.11 -2.98 45.96
N ARG A 453 0.96 -2.10 46.94
CA ARG A 453 -0.03 -1.02 46.92
C ARG A 453 0.66 0.32 47.16
N PRO A 454 0.80 1.17 46.12
CA PRO A 454 1.20 2.55 46.28
C PRO A 454 0.13 3.31 47.10
N ILE A 455 0.53 4.05 48.13
CA ILE A 455 -0.38 4.86 48.97
C ILE A 455 -0.71 6.22 48.31
N TRP A 456 -0.10 6.55 47.17
CA TRP A 456 -0.18 7.87 46.52
C TRP A 456 -1.48 8.20 45.74
N LEU A 457 -2.64 7.75 46.22
CA LEU A 457 -3.96 8.19 45.69
C LEU A 457 -4.92 8.75 46.75
N LEU A 458 -4.42 9.22 47.90
CA LEU A 458 -5.26 9.84 48.94
C LEU A 458 -4.90 11.29 49.30
N SER A 459 -4.26 12.05 48.41
CA SER A 459 -3.89 13.46 48.69
C SER A 459 -4.36 14.47 47.63
N ARG A 460 -5.61 14.33 47.17
CA ARG A 460 -6.45 15.47 46.72
C ARG A 460 -7.87 15.38 47.32
N TRP A 461 -7.94 15.43 48.65
CA TRP A 461 -9.11 15.93 49.37
C TRP A 461 -8.61 16.91 50.42
N THR A 462 -8.40 18.16 50.02
CA THR A 462 -8.33 19.25 51.00
C THR A 462 -9.73 19.50 51.55
N MET A 463 -9.81 19.37 52.86
CA MET A 463 -10.94 19.67 53.75
C MET A 463 -11.74 20.91 53.33
N ARG A 464 -13.08 20.78 53.36
CA ARG A 464 -13.92 21.83 53.95
C ARG A 464 -14.76 21.22 55.06
N SER A 465 -14.67 21.89 56.19
CA SER A 465 -15.18 21.55 57.51
C SER A 465 -16.71 21.44 57.59
N ARG A 466 -17.12 20.53 58.48
CA ARG A 466 -18.42 20.40 59.17
C ARG A 466 -19.00 21.74 59.68
N PRO A 467 -20.31 21.82 59.96
CA PRO A 467 -20.96 21.11 61.09
C PRO A 467 -21.52 19.72 60.78
#